data_AF-F6D6M8-F1
#
_entry.id   AF-F6D6M8-F1
#
_cell.length_a   1.000
_cell.length_b   1.000
_cell.length_c   1.000
_cell.angle_alpha   90.00
_cell.angle_beta   90.00
_cell.angle_gamma   90.00
#
_symmetry.space_group_name_H-M   'P 1'
#
loop_
_entity.id
_entity.type
_entity.pdbx_description
1 polymer ?
#
loop_
_entity_poly.entity_id
_entity_poly.type
_entity_poly.pdbx_seq_one_letter_code
_entity_poly.pdbx_strand_id
1 'polypeptide(L)'
;MNLKNLKNILIIASAIQTVLWVAGLVLANVTLVVLALITAIAILPVVYIHRNDITEMFQNNDEIVEDERTQLINEKSSTIALGAFIGTIIYVGLIIVSLRNVYPQFLVTGYVLLITALFGVTLSIISRTYYKMRYL
;
A
#
# COMPACT_ATOMS: atom_id res chain seq x y z
N MET A 1 12.14 19.37 11.12
CA MET A 1 10.70 19.73 10.97
C MET A 1 9.95 19.13 12.14
N ASN A 2 8.93 19.80 12.70
CA ASN A 2 8.16 19.24 13.83
C ASN A 2 7.37 18.00 13.37
N LEU A 3 7.40 16.89 14.12
CA LEU A 3 6.65 15.64 13.86
C LEU A 3 5.17 15.89 13.57
N LYS A 4 4.53 16.78 14.33
CA LYS A 4 3.11 17.13 14.13
C LYS A 4 2.86 17.78 12.76
N ASN A 5 3.79 18.61 12.30
CA ASN A 5 3.69 19.25 10.98
C ASN A 5 3.98 18.24 9.87
N LEU A 6 4.94 17.33 10.08
CA LEU A 6 5.24 16.24 9.14
C LEU A 6 4.05 15.30 8.96
N LYS A 7 3.42 14.88 10.06
CA LYS A 7 2.20 14.08 10.04
C LYS A 7 1.11 14.75 9.18
N ASN A 8 0.84 16.03 9.40
CA ASN A 8 -0.18 16.75 8.65
C ASN A 8 0.15 16.82 7.15
N ILE A 9 1.41 17.07 6.80
CA ILE A 9 1.87 17.09 5.40
C ILE A 9 1.68 15.71 4.75
N LEU A 10 2.07 14.63 5.43
CA LEU A 10 1.92 13.26 4.92
C LEU A 10 0.45 12.86 4.73
N ILE A 11 -0.45 13.25 5.64
CA ILE A 11 -1.89 13.01 5.51
C ILE A 11 -2.45 13.73 4.29
N ILE A 12 -2.13 15.02 4.13
CA ILE A 12 -2.59 15.82 2.98
C ILE A 12 -2.02 15.25 1.67
N ALA A 13 -0.74 14.90 1.64
CA ALA A 13 -0.10 14.31 0.48
C ALA A 13 -0.74 12.97 0.10
N SER A 14 -1.04 12.11 1.09
CA SER A 14 -1.75 10.85 0.88
C SER A 14 -3.16 11.06 0.34
N ALA A 15 -3.89 12.07 0.83
CA ALA A 15 -5.23 12.41 0.35
C ALA A 15 -5.18 12.87 -1.12
N ILE A 16 -4.27 13.78 -1.46
CA ILE A 16 -4.06 14.25 -2.84
C ILE A 16 -3.69 13.08 -3.75
N GLN A 17 -2.76 12.24 -3.32
CA GLN A 17 -2.34 11.07 -4.10
C GLN A 17 -3.52 10.12 -4.35
N THR A 18 -4.37 9.89 -3.35
CA THR A 18 -5.59 9.06 -3.50
C THR A 18 -6.54 9.65 -4.52
N VAL A 19 -6.78 10.97 -4.46
CA VAL A 19 -7.63 11.68 -5.44
C VAL A 19 -7.07 11.56 -6.85
N LEU A 20 -5.75 11.71 -7.03
CA LEU A 20 -5.11 11.55 -8.34
C LEU A 20 -5.28 10.14 -8.92
N TRP A 21 -5.11 9.10 -8.09
CA TRP A 21 -5.34 7.72 -8.52
C TRP A 21 -6.79 7.47 -8.92
N VAL A 22 -7.74 7.87 -8.08
CA VAL A 22 -9.17 7.66 -8.34
C VAL A 22 -9.61 8.45 -9.58
N ALA A 23 -9.23 9.72 -9.68
CA ALA A 23 -9.56 10.56 -10.83
C ALA A 23 -8.92 10.03 -12.11
N GLY A 24 -7.64 9.64 -12.07
CA GLY A 24 -6.94 9.06 -13.21
C GLY A 24 -7.60 7.77 -13.71
N LEU A 25 -8.06 6.92 -12.80
CA LEU A 25 -8.76 5.69 -13.13
C LEU A 25 -10.18 5.94 -13.68
N VAL A 26 -10.98 6.76 -12.99
CA VAL A 26 -12.36 7.05 -13.39
C VAL A 26 -12.38 7.73 -14.75
N LEU A 27 -11.53 8.73 -14.96
CA LEU A 27 -11.45 9.48 -16.21
C LEU A 27 -10.64 8.77 -17.31
N ALA A 28 -9.96 7.66 -17.00
CA ALA A 28 -8.96 7.02 -17.87
C ALA A 28 -7.97 8.04 -18.47
N ASN A 29 -7.46 8.91 -17.60
CA ASN A 29 -6.55 9.97 -17.99
C ASN A 29 -5.11 9.61 -17.57
N VAL A 30 -4.29 9.31 -18.56
CA VAL A 30 -2.90 8.90 -18.37
C VAL A 30 -2.06 9.97 -17.68
N THR A 31 -2.30 11.24 -17.98
CA THR A 31 -1.56 12.37 -17.38
C THR A 31 -1.76 12.42 -15.86
N LEU A 32 -2.98 12.15 -15.38
CA LEU A 32 -3.25 12.10 -13.94
C LEU A 32 -2.55 10.93 -13.26
N VAL A 33 -2.46 9.78 -13.94
CA VAL A 33 -1.73 8.60 -13.44
C VAL A 33 -0.23 8.88 -13.36
N VAL A 34 0.35 9.52 -14.39
CA VAL A 34 1.76 9.92 -14.38
C VAL A 34 2.05 10.91 -13.25
N LEU A 35 1.16 11.87 -13.00
CA LEU A 35 1.29 12.80 -11.88
C LEU A 35 1.20 12.07 -10.53
N ALA A 36 0.31 11.09 -10.40
CA ALA A 36 0.20 10.24 -9.21
C ALA A 36 1.49 9.44 -8.95
N LEU A 37 2.15 8.96 -10.02
CA LEU A 37 3.44 8.27 -9.93
C LEU A 37 4.57 9.21 -9.49
N ILE A 38 4.66 10.40 -10.09
CA ILE A 38 5.69 11.40 -9.73
C ILE A 38 5.56 11.80 -8.26
N THR A 39 4.34 12.08 -7.81
CA THR A 39 4.08 12.43 -6.41
C THR A 39 4.40 11.28 -5.45
N ALA A 40 4.05 10.04 -5.80
CA ALA A 40 4.43 8.87 -5.01
C ALA A 40 5.95 8.72 -4.88
N ILE A 41 6.70 8.88 -5.98
CA ILE A 41 8.18 8.82 -5.98
C ILE A 41 8.77 9.94 -5.11
N ALA A 42 8.17 11.14 -5.10
CA ALA A 42 8.62 12.25 -4.27
C ALA A 42 8.36 12.02 -2.77
N ILE A 43 7.27 11.33 -2.41
CA ILE A 43 6.87 11.08 -1.01
C ILE A 43 7.66 9.91 -0.40
N LEU A 44 7.99 8.88 -1.19
CA LEU A 44 8.66 7.67 -0.72
C LEU A 44 9.96 7.93 0.08
N PRO A 45 10.90 8.80 -0.36
CA PRO A 45 12.10 9.13 0.41
C PRO A 45 11.78 9.75 1.77
N VAL A 46 10.78 10.64 1.83
CA VAL A 46 10.38 11.33 3.07
C VAL A 46 9.84 10.31 4.07
N VAL A 47 9.00 9.38 3.60
CA VAL A 47 8.46 8.27 4.40
C VAL A 47 9.58 7.35 4.86
N TYR A 48 10.54 7.02 3.97
CA TYR A 48 11.65 6.14 4.30
C TYR A 48 12.60 6.72 5.36
N ILE A 49 12.91 8.01 5.27
CA ILE A 49 13.78 8.71 6.23
C ILE A 49 13.15 8.71 7.63
N HIS A 50 11.85 8.97 7.71
CA HIS A 50 11.14 9.07 8.99
C HIS A 50 10.46 7.75 9.40
N ARG A 51 10.87 6.60 8.83
CA ARG A 51 10.19 5.31 9.02
C ARG A 51 10.06 4.88 10.48
N ASN A 52 11.05 5.23 11.30
CA ASN A 52 11.07 4.87 12.73
C ASN A 52 10.07 5.71 13.52
N ASP A 53 9.81 6.92 13.04
CA ASP A 53 8.94 7.92 13.66
C ASP A 53 7.48 7.75 13.20
N ILE A 54 7.21 6.97 12.13
CA ILE A 54 5.85 6.72 11.61
C ILE A 54 4.97 6.11 12.69
N THR A 55 5.51 5.18 13.48
CA THR A 55 4.78 4.54 14.57
C THR A 55 4.29 5.58 15.57
N GLU A 56 5.17 6.49 16.00
CA GLU A 56 4.82 7.60 16.92
C GLU A 56 3.89 8.64 16.28
N MET A 57 3.99 8.86 14.96
CA MET A 57 3.12 9.80 14.25
C MET A 57 1.68 9.29 14.10
N PHE A 58 1.48 7.97 13.92
CA PHE A 58 0.20 7.41 13.50
C PHE A 58 -0.45 6.43 14.49
N GLN A 59 0.29 5.90 15.47
CA GLN A 59 -0.26 5.05 16.54
C GLN A 59 -0.40 5.86 17.83
N ASN A 60 -1.51 5.69 18.54
CA ASN A 60 -1.63 6.17 19.92
C ASN A 60 -0.82 5.21 20.82
N ASN A 61 -0.21 5.76 21.88
CA ASN A 61 0.76 5.16 22.80
C ASN A 61 0.33 3.88 23.55
N ASP A 62 -0.14 2.84 22.86
CA ASP A 62 -0.28 1.51 23.44
C ASP A 62 0.98 0.72 23.11
N GLU A 63 1.98 0.85 23.99
CA GLU A 63 3.21 0.07 24.01
C GLU A 63 2.87 -1.43 24.01
N ILE A 64 3.10 -2.10 22.89
CA ILE A 64 3.17 -3.56 22.87
C ILE A 64 4.65 -3.92 22.85
N VAL A 65 5.17 -4.20 24.04
CA VAL A 65 6.47 -4.85 24.24
C VAL A 65 6.30 -6.32 23.86
N GLU A 66 6.57 -6.66 22.59
CA GLU A 66 6.67 -8.06 22.16
C GLU A 66 8.11 -8.55 22.37
N ASP A 67 8.33 -9.30 23.45
CA ASP A 67 9.49 -10.19 23.60
C ASP A 67 9.02 -11.62 23.28
N GLU A 68 9.46 -12.18 22.15
CA GLU A 68 9.64 -13.62 21.95
C GLU A 68 10.44 -13.87 20.65
N ARG A 69 11.75 -13.93 20.84
CA ARG A 69 12.78 -13.79 19.82
C ARG A 69 12.88 -15.05 18.97
N THR A 70 12.47 -14.94 17.70
CA THR A 70 12.98 -15.58 16.46
C THR A 70 11.88 -16.16 15.56
N GLN A 71 10.79 -16.73 16.10
CA GLN A 71 9.66 -17.23 15.29
C GLN A 71 8.72 -16.10 14.82
N LEU A 72 8.44 -15.12 15.68
CA LEU A 72 7.67 -13.91 15.35
C LEU A 72 8.31 -13.05 14.25
N ILE A 73 9.65 -13.10 14.09
CA ILE A 73 10.37 -12.29 13.09
C ILE A 73 10.08 -12.81 11.68
N ASN A 74 10.10 -14.12 11.46
CA ASN A 74 9.83 -14.69 10.14
C ASN A 74 8.35 -14.48 9.73
N GLU A 75 7.43 -14.63 10.68
CA GLU A 75 6.00 -14.38 10.44
C GLU A 75 5.71 -12.90 10.15
N LYS A 76 6.32 -11.98 10.91
CA LYS A 76 6.19 -10.53 10.71
C LYS A 76 6.80 -10.07 9.39
N SER A 77 7.99 -10.56 9.05
CA SER A 77 8.65 -10.26 7.77
C SER A 77 7.89 -10.83 6.58
N SER A 78 7.42 -12.08 6.66
CA SER A 78 6.59 -12.70 5.62
C SER A 78 5.30 -11.91 5.39
N THR A 79 4.69 -11.47 6.47
CA THR A 79 3.44 -10.68 6.42
C THR A 79 3.64 -9.31 5.79
N ILE A 80 4.72 -8.60 6.14
CA ILE A 80 5.06 -7.30 5.54
C ILE A 80 5.39 -7.49 4.05
N ALA A 81 6.15 -8.52 3.70
CA ALA A 81 6.53 -8.82 2.33
C ALA A 81 5.31 -9.17 1.46
N LEU A 82 4.39 -10.00 1.97
CA LEU A 82 3.16 -10.37 1.29
C LEU A 82 2.24 -9.15 1.11
N GLY A 83 2.15 -8.28 2.12
CA GLY A 83 1.43 -7.01 2.01
C GLY A 83 2.01 -6.08 0.93
N ALA A 84 3.34 -5.94 0.90
CA ALA A 84 4.03 -5.15 -0.12
C ALA A 84 3.81 -5.72 -1.53
N PHE A 85 3.91 -7.05 -1.68
CA PHE A 85 3.70 -7.74 -2.95
C PHE A 85 2.29 -7.55 -3.49
N ILE A 86 1.26 -7.77 -2.66
CA ILE A 86 -0.14 -7.51 -3.02
C ILE A 86 -0.32 -6.04 -3.40
N GLY A 87 0.23 -5.12 -2.61
CA GLY A 87 0.19 -3.68 -2.90
C GLY A 87 0.75 -3.37 -4.28
N THR A 88 1.92 -3.92 -4.63
CA THR A 88 2.53 -3.76 -5.96
C THR A 88 1.61 -4.27 -7.07
N ILE A 89 1.00 -5.45 -6.91
CA ILE A 89 0.06 -5.99 -7.91
C ILE A 89 -1.13 -5.06 -8.12
N ILE A 90 -1.70 -4.51 -7.03
CA ILE A 90 -2.82 -3.57 -7.11
C ILE A 90 -2.39 -2.33 -7.90
N TYR A 91 -1.27 -1.70 -7.55
CA TYR A 91 -0.81 -0.50 -8.24
C TYR A 91 -0.55 -0.73 -9.72
N VAL A 92 0.12 -1.83 -10.08
CA VAL A 92 0.36 -2.18 -11.49
C VAL A 92 -0.96 -2.43 -12.22
N GLY A 93 -1.91 -3.14 -11.59
CA GLY A 93 -3.26 -3.35 -12.14
C GLY A 93 -4.00 -2.04 -12.40
N LEU A 94 -4.00 -1.11 -11.43
CA LEU A 94 -4.64 0.20 -11.56
C LEU A 94 -4.02 1.05 -12.68
N ILE A 95 -2.69 1.04 -12.82
CA ILE A 95 -1.99 1.74 -13.91
C ILE A 95 -2.45 1.20 -15.26
N ILE A 96 -2.45 -0.13 -15.44
CA ILE A 96 -2.83 -0.78 -16.69
C ILE A 96 -4.30 -0.50 -17.03
N VAL A 97 -5.21 -0.59 -16.05
CA VAL A 97 -6.63 -0.28 -16.26
C VAL A 97 -6.87 1.19 -16.61
N SER A 98 -6.10 2.10 -16.02
CA SER A 98 -6.20 3.54 -16.31
C SER A 98 -5.73 3.88 -17.73
N LEU A 99 -4.86 3.06 -18.31
CA LEU A 99 -4.39 3.18 -19.70
C LEU A 99 -5.40 2.65 -20.74
N ARG A 100 -6.61 2.22 -20.34
CA ARG A 100 -7.59 1.58 -21.25
C ARG A 100 -7.91 2.35 -22.53
N ASN A 101 -7.85 3.68 -22.50
CA ASN A 101 -8.13 4.51 -23.68
C ASN A 101 -6.96 4.56 -24.69
N VAL A 102 -5.74 4.26 -24.24
CA VAL A 102 -4.52 4.31 -25.08
C VAL A 102 -4.06 2.90 -25.46
N TYR A 103 -4.13 1.96 -24.52
CA TYR A 103 -3.71 0.57 -24.70
C TYR A 103 -4.81 -0.42 -24.27
N PRO A 104 -5.93 -0.49 -25.02
CA PRO A 104 -7.06 -1.37 -24.67
C PRO A 104 -6.69 -2.86 -24.65
N GLN A 105 -5.65 -3.27 -25.38
CA GLN A 105 -5.19 -4.67 -25.44
C GLN A 105 -4.72 -5.21 -24.08
N PHE A 106 -4.27 -4.35 -23.16
CA PHE A 106 -3.81 -4.76 -21.83
C PHE A 106 -4.89 -4.72 -20.77
N LEU A 107 -6.11 -4.31 -21.12
CA LEU A 107 -7.21 -4.13 -20.19
C LEU A 107 -7.55 -5.43 -19.44
N VAL A 108 -7.56 -6.56 -20.15
CA VAL A 108 -7.77 -7.89 -19.56
C VAL A 108 -6.69 -8.20 -18.53
N THR A 109 -5.41 -7.94 -18.86
CA THR A 109 -4.28 -8.11 -17.94
C THR A 109 -4.45 -7.28 -16.68
N GLY A 110 -4.89 -6.02 -16.82
CA GLY A 110 -5.18 -5.14 -15.68
C GLY A 110 -6.22 -5.73 -14.73
N TYR A 111 -7.33 -6.25 -15.26
CA TYR A 111 -8.35 -6.91 -14.44
C TYR A 111 -7.87 -8.22 -13.81
N VAL A 112 -7.10 -9.04 -14.53
CA VAL A 112 -6.52 -10.27 -13.99
C VAL A 112 -5.62 -9.95 -12.79
N LEU A 113 -4.80 -8.90 -12.86
CA LEU A 113 -3.96 -8.48 -11.74
C LEU A 113 -4.81 -8.04 -10.53
N LEU A 114 -5.87 -7.26 -10.74
CA LEU A 114 -6.75 -6.84 -9.65
C LEU A 114 -7.49 -8.01 -8.99
N ILE A 115 -7.98 -8.98 -9.79
CA ILE A 115 -8.60 -10.21 -9.28
C ILE A 115 -7.57 -11.05 -8.50
N THR A 116 -6.35 -11.17 -9.02
CA THR A 116 -5.26 -11.88 -8.34
C THR A 116 -4.89 -11.22 -7.02
N ALA A 117 -4.86 -9.89 -6.96
CA ALA A 117 -4.65 -9.15 -5.72
C ALA A 117 -5.77 -9.39 -4.72
N LEU A 118 -7.03 -9.36 -5.15
CA LEU A 118 -8.18 -9.65 -4.30
C LEU A 118 -8.06 -11.06 -3.70
N PHE A 119 -7.75 -12.05 -4.53
CA PHE A 119 -7.50 -13.42 -4.08
C PHE A 119 -6.34 -13.50 -3.06
N GLY A 120 -5.24 -12.78 -3.32
CA GLY A 120 -4.11 -12.68 -2.39
C GLY A 120 -4.49 -12.07 -1.03
N VAL A 121 -5.31 -11.03 -1.02
CA VAL A 121 -5.84 -10.42 0.21
C VAL A 121 -6.71 -11.44 0.96
N THR A 122 -7.60 -12.14 0.26
CA THR A 122 -8.45 -13.17 0.87
C THR A 122 -7.61 -14.28 1.50
N LEU A 123 -6.59 -14.79 0.81
CA LEU A 123 -5.66 -15.78 1.37
C LEU A 123 -4.90 -15.25 2.57
N SER A 124 -4.44 -13.99 2.53
CA SER A 124 -3.74 -13.34 3.65
C SER A 124 -4.62 -13.28 4.90
N ILE A 125 -5.89 -12.90 4.74
CA ILE A 125 -6.88 -12.83 5.83
C ILE A 125 -7.14 -14.23 6.37
N ILE A 126 -7.44 -15.22 5.52
CA ILE A 126 -7.71 -16.60 5.94
C ILE A 126 -6.50 -17.17 6.69
N SER A 127 -5.30 -17.02 6.14
CA SER A 127 -4.06 -17.49 6.75
C SER A 127 -3.88 -16.89 8.16
N ARG A 128 -3.94 -15.56 8.28
CA ARG A 128 -3.84 -14.87 9.58
C ARG A 128 -4.91 -15.33 10.57
N THR A 129 -6.14 -15.50 10.11
CA THR A 129 -7.26 -15.91 10.97
C THR A 129 -7.07 -17.34 11.45
N TYR A 130 -6.61 -18.24 10.59
CA TYR A 130 -6.30 -19.62 10.93
C TYR A 130 -5.16 -19.73 11.96
N TYR A 131 -4.05 -19.03 11.74
CA TYR A 131 -2.92 -19.02 12.68
C TYR A 131 -3.33 -18.42 14.03
N LYS A 132 -4.10 -17.33 14.03
CA LYS A 132 -4.63 -16.73 15.26
C LYS A 132 -5.54 -17.69 16.05
N MET A 133 -6.32 -18.54 15.38
CA MET A 133 -7.20 -19.51 16.08
C MET A 133 -6.45 -20.75 16.61
N ARG A 134 -5.27 -21.07 16.08
CA ARG A 134 -4.55 -22.30 16.41
C ARG A 134 -3.42 -22.12 17.43
N TYR A 135 -2.90 -20.91 17.57
CA TYR A 135 -1.73 -20.59 18.42
C TYR A 135 -2.07 -19.62 19.58
N LEU A 136 -3.35 -19.37 19.86
CA LEU A 136 -3.89 -18.72 21.07
C LEU A 136 -4.75 -19.73 21.83
#